data_AF-A0A6L3SSF0-F1
#
_entry.id   AF-A0A6L3SSF0-F1
#
_cell.length_a   1.000
_cell.length_b   1.000
_cell.length_c   1.000
_cell.angle_alpha   90.00
_cell.angle_beta   90.00
_cell.angle_gamma   90.00
#
_symmetry.space_group_name_H-M   'P 1'
#
loop_
_entity.id
_entity.type
_entity.pdbx_description
1 polymer ?
#
loop_
_entity_poly.entity_id
_entity_poly.type
_entity_poly.pdbx_seq_one_letter_code
_entity_poly.pdbx_strand_id
1 'polypeptide(L)'
;MAGERTIRGTVADQNQTALPGHEVQAFDRDLPSLERRRGTGPRLLGRQATDAEGRFEIAYGPEQFGDAEGFSGRGEAAADISFRVFDRSGREQPIRSIQALGREYRRGDIIFNAPGELQVGIALDAEVQGGRSEFERLVAAIDPVISEVPLTELTREDIAFLLNEVADGEVQNVREHIEVLRWCAHFGEATGLAMEAFYGWARTGTPELWGQLPPLDAQAARSDLAVRLLDTLAATEEEALVAALLRAVDASLIPAMDAARAKALARGLRGRLRATVEQMLQLQDEGSGHALAGYTVATRLSAAEGHDLGTDVTDGAGVFSVTVPAATGPEGTTALTFRIRGDGIADAVEVGLTLRPDADAVVPIRVTLPATGTTLGELRQDPNLSLSEAVLVTLADKHDIRSLADIRRKGGLFRMEAVDGLAPPAARRLDALADLERLAGAPDEMRKLADSRYASVQKIAESARDRFVGTMTAADVGIDVARATELHIAAVAQTEMLNQIFAGIAAEYGDGAQPLSGDALKLDNLTAFSVRR
;
A
#
# COMPACT_ATOMS: atom_id res chain seq x y z
N MET A 1 -51.31 -7.33 45.71
CA MET A 1 -50.09 -8.15 45.69
C MET A 1 -49.89 -8.55 44.25
N ALA A 2 -48.83 -8.07 43.60
CA ALA A 2 -48.52 -8.51 42.25
C ALA A 2 -48.15 -10.01 42.33
N GLY A 3 -48.88 -10.85 41.59
CA GLY A 3 -48.65 -12.29 41.59
C GLY A 3 -47.29 -12.64 40.98
N GLU A 4 -46.70 -13.73 41.45
CA GLU A 4 -45.54 -14.38 40.83
C GLU A 4 -45.81 -14.62 39.35
N ARG A 5 -44.81 -14.36 38.51
CA ARG A 5 -44.90 -14.56 37.05
C ARG A 5 -44.06 -15.71 36.62
N THR A 6 -44.50 -16.40 35.57
CA THR A 6 -43.88 -17.64 35.12
C THR A 6 -43.78 -17.68 33.60
N ILE A 7 -42.60 -17.99 33.10
CA ILE A 7 -42.35 -18.34 31.69
C ILE A 7 -42.23 -19.86 31.62
N ARG A 8 -43.03 -20.51 30.80
CA ARG A 8 -42.94 -21.95 30.54
C ARG A 8 -42.66 -22.18 29.06
N GLY A 9 -41.79 -23.13 28.72
CA GLY A 9 -41.53 -23.38 27.32
C GLY A 9 -40.80 -24.65 27.02
N THR A 10 -40.54 -24.85 25.73
CA THR A 10 -39.72 -25.93 25.19
C THR A 10 -38.56 -25.39 24.36
N VAL A 11 -37.45 -26.12 24.32
CA VAL A 11 -36.32 -25.91 23.42
C VAL A 11 -36.16 -27.14 22.55
N ALA A 12 -36.18 -26.94 21.24
CA ALA A 12 -36.01 -28.00 20.26
C ALA A 12 -35.08 -27.57 19.12
N ASP A 13 -34.50 -28.54 18.41
CA ASP A 13 -33.76 -28.30 17.18
C ASP A 13 -34.71 -28.07 15.98
N GLN A 14 -34.14 -27.89 14.79
CA GLN A 14 -34.88 -27.74 13.54
C GLN A 14 -35.79 -28.93 13.16
N ASN A 15 -35.52 -30.11 13.72
CA ASN A 15 -36.28 -31.34 13.50
C ASN A 15 -37.36 -31.55 14.59
N GLN A 16 -37.61 -30.53 15.42
CA GLN A 16 -38.49 -30.60 16.59
C GLN A 16 -38.03 -31.63 17.64
N THR A 17 -36.75 -32.01 17.63
CA THR A 17 -36.17 -32.88 18.64
C THR A 17 -35.88 -32.05 19.88
N ALA A 18 -36.42 -32.47 21.02
CA ALA A 18 -36.17 -31.83 22.31
C ALA A 18 -34.67 -31.81 22.64
N LEU A 19 -34.21 -30.67 23.17
CA LEU A 19 -32.80 -30.43 23.47
C LEU A 19 -32.55 -30.39 25.00
N PRO A 20 -32.33 -31.55 25.65
CA PRO A 20 -32.19 -31.61 27.11
C PRO A 20 -30.88 -31.01 27.63
N GLY A 21 -30.94 -30.34 28.78
CA GLY A 21 -29.79 -29.75 29.47
C GLY A 21 -29.27 -28.45 28.87
N HIS A 22 -30.00 -27.82 27.95
CA HIS A 22 -29.70 -26.47 27.48
C HIS A 22 -30.12 -25.45 28.53
N GLU A 23 -29.28 -24.48 28.86
CA GLU A 23 -29.64 -23.40 29.79
C GLU A 23 -30.39 -22.30 29.04
N VAL A 24 -31.63 -22.05 29.42
CA VAL A 24 -32.43 -20.92 28.93
C VAL A 24 -32.29 -19.76 29.90
N GLN A 25 -31.96 -18.58 29.39
CA GLN A 25 -31.91 -17.34 30.15
C GLN A 25 -32.97 -16.38 29.59
N ALA A 26 -33.80 -15.82 30.48
CA ALA A 26 -34.79 -14.81 30.14
C ALA A 26 -34.35 -13.45 30.67
N PHE A 27 -34.47 -12.42 29.84
CA PHE A 27 -34.06 -11.06 30.17
C PHE A 27 -35.20 -10.09 29.99
N ASP A 28 -35.29 -9.14 30.92
CA ASP A 28 -36.06 -7.90 30.79
C ASP A 28 -35.26 -6.90 29.95
N ARG A 29 -35.93 -6.28 28.98
CA ARG A 29 -35.34 -5.38 27.99
C ARG A 29 -36.00 -4.03 28.10
N ASP A 30 -35.20 -3.00 28.36
CA ASP A 30 -35.65 -1.63 28.22
C ASP A 30 -35.66 -1.23 26.73
N LEU A 31 -36.22 -0.04 26.44
CA LEU A 31 -36.06 0.56 25.12
C LEU A 31 -34.56 0.59 24.74
N PRO A 32 -34.17 0.08 23.55
CA PRO A 32 -32.75 0.02 23.16
C PRO A 32 -32.03 1.38 23.14
N SER A 33 -32.78 2.48 23.04
CA SER A 33 -32.25 3.84 23.15
C SER A 33 -31.94 4.25 24.60
N LEU A 34 -32.71 3.77 25.58
CA LEU A 34 -32.48 4.00 27.00
C LEU A 34 -31.35 3.15 27.54
N GLU A 35 -31.29 1.86 27.17
CA GLU A 35 -30.19 0.96 27.53
C GLU A 35 -28.84 1.55 27.11
N ARG A 36 -28.73 2.02 25.86
CA ARG A 36 -27.52 2.68 25.35
C ARG A 36 -27.17 3.96 26.09
N ARG A 37 -28.16 4.78 26.46
CA ARG A 37 -27.93 6.05 27.17
C ARG A 37 -27.53 5.85 28.63
N ARG A 38 -28.10 4.85 29.29
CA ARG A 38 -27.85 4.53 30.70
C ARG A 38 -26.63 3.61 30.89
N GLY A 39 -26.16 2.97 29.82
CA GLY A 39 -25.12 1.94 29.90
C GLY A 39 -25.61 0.69 30.62
N THR A 40 -26.92 0.52 30.77
CA THR A 40 -27.54 -0.63 31.42
C THR A 40 -27.88 -1.66 30.35
N GLY A 41 -27.27 -2.83 30.44
CA GLY A 41 -27.61 -3.97 29.58
C GLY A 41 -28.92 -4.65 29.99
N PRO A 42 -29.34 -5.70 29.24
CA PRO A 42 -30.49 -6.52 29.59
C PRO A 42 -30.39 -7.05 31.02
N ARG A 43 -31.51 -7.03 31.77
CA ARG A 43 -31.54 -7.51 33.15
C ARG A 43 -32.03 -8.96 33.20
N LEU A 44 -31.27 -9.84 33.83
CA LEU A 44 -31.63 -11.26 33.95
C LEU A 44 -32.85 -11.43 34.87
N LEU A 45 -33.93 -11.99 34.32
CA LEU A 45 -35.13 -12.37 35.08
C LEU A 45 -34.93 -13.75 35.74
N GLY A 46 -34.29 -14.67 35.03
CA GLY A 46 -33.98 -15.98 35.56
C GLY A 46 -33.33 -16.88 34.51
N ARG A 47 -32.90 -18.05 34.97
CA ARG A 47 -32.29 -19.08 34.12
C ARG A 47 -32.68 -20.47 34.59
N GLN A 48 -32.87 -21.38 33.65
CA GLN A 48 -33.11 -22.79 33.97
C GLN A 48 -32.60 -23.70 32.85
N ALA A 49 -32.03 -24.84 33.23
CA ALA A 49 -31.72 -25.91 32.29
C ALA A 49 -32.99 -26.66 31.85
N THR A 50 -33.06 -27.02 30.59
CA THR A 50 -34.17 -27.81 30.03
C THR A 50 -34.16 -29.26 30.54
N ASP A 51 -35.35 -29.83 30.76
CA ASP A 51 -35.53 -31.22 31.17
C ASP A 51 -35.33 -32.23 30.01
N ALA A 52 -35.61 -33.51 30.25
CA ALA A 52 -35.48 -34.58 29.26
C ALA A 52 -36.35 -34.37 28.01
N GLU A 53 -37.48 -33.68 28.16
CA GLU A 53 -38.41 -33.32 27.09
C GLU A 53 -38.14 -31.91 26.53
N GLY A 54 -37.01 -31.30 26.90
CA GLY A 54 -36.63 -29.97 26.45
C GLY A 54 -37.44 -28.84 27.11
N ARG A 55 -38.18 -29.11 28.18
CA ARG A 55 -39.04 -28.11 28.85
C ARG A 55 -38.28 -27.30 29.88
N PHE A 56 -38.71 -26.07 30.09
CA PHE A 56 -38.24 -25.18 31.14
C PHE A 56 -39.37 -24.32 31.71
N GLU A 57 -39.15 -23.80 32.91
CA GLU A 57 -40.01 -22.96 33.74
C GLU A 57 -39.15 -21.93 34.51
N ILE A 58 -39.29 -20.66 34.18
CA ILE A 58 -38.59 -19.54 34.83
C ILE A 58 -39.62 -18.70 35.57
N ALA A 59 -39.57 -18.73 36.91
CA ALA A 59 -40.34 -17.85 37.77
C ALA A 59 -39.60 -16.52 37.99
N TYR A 60 -40.32 -15.41 37.99
CA TYR A 60 -39.78 -14.08 38.22
C TYR A 60 -40.79 -13.16 38.90
N GLY A 61 -40.26 -12.23 39.71
CA GLY A 61 -41.04 -11.29 40.51
C GLY A 61 -40.92 -9.84 40.01
N PRO A 62 -41.85 -8.96 40.40
CA PRO A 62 -41.86 -7.57 39.99
C PRO A 62 -40.68 -6.73 40.49
N GLU A 63 -40.04 -7.16 41.58
CA GLU A 63 -38.79 -6.58 42.08
C GLU A 63 -37.62 -6.72 41.10
N GLN A 64 -37.75 -7.58 40.09
CA GLN A 64 -36.74 -7.77 39.06
C GLN A 64 -36.93 -6.83 37.87
N PHE A 65 -38.04 -6.11 37.75
CA PHE A 65 -38.26 -5.14 36.67
C PHE A 65 -37.40 -3.89 36.82
N GLY A 66 -36.99 -3.29 35.70
CA GLY A 66 -36.32 -1.99 35.71
C GLY A 66 -37.16 -0.93 36.43
N ASP A 67 -36.51 -0.01 37.17
CA ASP A 67 -37.17 1.07 37.94
C ASP A 67 -38.03 2.04 37.08
N ALA A 68 -38.03 1.85 35.75
CA ALA A 68 -38.61 2.75 34.76
C ALA A 68 -39.85 2.18 34.04
N GLU A 69 -40.32 0.97 34.37
CA GLU A 69 -41.53 0.42 33.75
C GLU A 69 -42.78 1.16 34.24
N GLY A 70 -43.13 2.20 33.48
CA GLY A 70 -44.40 2.90 33.60
C GLY A 70 -45.54 1.90 33.43
N PHE A 71 -46.43 1.90 34.42
CA PHE A 71 -47.73 1.26 34.38
C PHE A 71 -48.26 1.16 32.94
N SER A 72 -48.46 -0.07 32.46
CA SER A 72 -49.32 -0.28 31.29
C SER A 72 -50.63 0.48 31.54
N GLY A 73 -51.34 0.93 30.49
CA GLY A 73 -52.62 1.65 30.65
C GLY A 73 -53.72 0.90 31.44
N ARG A 74 -53.42 -0.32 31.91
CA ARG A 74 -54.25 -1.18 32.76
C ARG A 74 -53.76 -1.31 34.22
N GLY A 75 -52.68 -0.64 34.62
CA GLY A 75 -52.23 -0.58 36.02
C GLY A 75 -51.35 -1.73 36.50
N GLU A 76 -50.92 -2.64 35.61
CA GLU A 76 -50.02 -3.74 35.94
C GLU A 76 -48.69 -3.54 35.20
N ALA A 77 -47.56 -3.56 35.93
CA ALA A 77 -46.21 -3.57 35.33
C ALA A 77 -46.07 -4.83 34.45
N ALA A 78 -45.43 -4.81 33.29
CA ALA A 78 -45.34 -5.97 32.41
C ALA A 78 -43.96 -6.01 31.76
N ALA A 79 -43.23 -7.11 31.94
CA ALA A 79 -41.85 -7.24 31.47
C ALA A 79 -41.79 -7.33 29.95
N ASP A 80 -40.73 -6.76 29.39
CA ASP A 80 -40.40 -6.82 27.98
C ASP A 80 -39.32 -7.90 27.77
N ILE A 81 -39.73 -9.09 27.31
CA ILE A 81 -38.89 -10.31 27.45
C ILE A 81 -38.08 -10.61 26.18
N SER A 82 -36.82 -10.99 26.37
CA SER A 82 -35.97 -11.64 25.35
C SER A 82 -35.29 -12.89 25.91
N PHE A 83 -34.76 -13.74 25.03
CA PHE A 83 -34.18 -15.04 25.41
C PHE A 83 -32.75 -15.22 24.87
N ARG A 84 -31.94 -15.95 25.64
CA ARG A 84 -30.70 -16.58 25.18
C ARG A 84 -30.73 -18.04 25.59
N VAL A 85 -30.15 -18.92 24.76
CA VAL A 85 -30.05 -20.34 25.05
C VAL A 85 -28.59 -20.74 24.97
N PHE A 86 -28.12 -21.53 25.92
CA PHE A 86 -26.76 -22.05 25.98
C PHE A 86 -26.79 -23.56 25.96
N ASP A 87 -25.84 -24.17 25.24
CA ASP A 87 -25.64 -25.61 25.31
C ASP A 87 -25.01 -26.04 26.65
N ARG A 88 -24.83 -27.34 26.83
CA ARG A 88 -24.23 -27.93 28.04
C ARG A 88 -22.79 -27.51 28.29
N SER A 89 -22.08 -27.00 27.27
CA SER A 89 -20.73 -26.48 27.39
C SER A 89 -20.69 -25.00 27.80
N GLY A 90 -21.85 -24.35 27.89
CA GLY A 90 -21.98 -22.92 28.17
C GLY A 90 -21.81 -22.05 26.94
N ARG A 91 -21.83 -22.61 25.72
CA ARG A 91 -21.78 -21.85 24.48
C ARG A 91 -23.19 -21.45 24.07
N GLU A 92 -23.38 -20.17 23.75
CA GLU A 92 -24.66 -19.64 23.28
C GLU A 92 -25.04 -20.26 21.94
N GLN A 93 -26.29 -20.72 21.85
CA GLN A 93 -26.87 -21.34 20.67
C GLN A 93 -27.72 -20.30 19.89
N PRO A 94 -27.61 -20.26 18.55
CA PRO A 94 -28.43 -19.38 17.74
C PRO A 94 -29.91 -19.80 17.81
N ILE A 95 -30.77 -18.86 18.22
CA ILE A 95 -32.22 -19.05 18.20
C ILE A 95 -32.72 -18.77 16.78
N ARG A 96 -33.30 -19.79 16.13
CA ARG A 96 -33.96 -19.64 14.83
C ARG A 96 -35.26 -18.86 14.97
N SER A 97 -36.10 -19.31 15.89
CA SER A 97 -37.36 -18.66 16.17
C SER A 97 -37.89 -18.94 17.57
N ILE A 98 -38.77 -18.05 18.02
CA ILE A 98 -39.48 -18.13 19.30
C ILE A 98 -40.97 -18.03 18.97
N GLN A 99 -41.76 -19.02 19.31
CA GLN A 99 -43.22 -18.98 19.20
C GLN A 99 -43.81 -18.57 20.54
N ALA A 100 -44.53 -17.45 20.60
CA ALA A 100 -45.23 -17.01 21.80
C ALA A 100 -46.45 -16.16 21.45
N LEU A 101 -47.51 -16.18 22.27
CA LEU A 101 -48.72 -15.37 22.06
C LEU A 101 -49.34 -15.54 20.64
N GLY A 102 -49.21 -16.73 20.05
CA GLY A 102 -49.72 -17.01 18.70
C GLY A 102 -48.96 -16.33 17.55
N ARG A 103 -47.75 -15.80 17.80
CA ARG A 103 -46.85 -15.25 16.78
C ARG A 103 -45.44 -15.81 16.90
N GLU A 104 -44.69 -15.72 15.81
CA GLU A 104 -43.29 -16.10 15.73
C GLU A 104 -42.40 -14.84 15.85
N TYR A 105 -41.32 -14.95 16.60
CA TYR A 105 -40.30 -13.93 16.81
C TYR A 105 -38.93 -14.48 16.45
N ARG A 106 -37.98 -13.61 16.11
CA ARG A 106 -36.59 -13.94 15.79
C ARG A 106 -35.66 -13.74 17.00
N ARG A 107 -34.42 -14.19 16.87
CA ARG A 107 -33.35 -13.86 17.84
C ARG A 107 -33.24 -12.34 18.03
N GLY A 108 -33.26 -11.91 19.28
CA GLY A 108 -33.14 -10.49 19.65
C GLY A 108 -34.44 -9.69 19.62
N ASP A 109 -35.53 -10.26 19.10
CA ASP A 109 -36.85 -9.64 19.20
C ASP A 109 -37.32 -9.58 20.66
N ILE A 110 -38.11 -8.56 20.98
CA ILE A 110 -38.64 -8.30 22.31
C ILE A 110 -40.13 -8.67 22.34
N ILE A 111 -40.50 -9.51 23.28
CA ILE A 111 -41.90 -9.83 23.61
C ILE A 111 -42.41 -8.74 24.55
N PHE A 112 -43.02 -7.71 23.97
CA PHE A 112 -43.54 -6.59 24.75
C PHE A 112 -44.72 -6.94 25.63
N ASN A 113 -44.73 -6.41 26.86
CA ASN A 113 -45.81 -6.56 27.84
C ASN A 113 -46.21 -8.03 28.08
N ALA A 114 -45.25 -8.88 28.44
CA ALA A 114 -45.52 -10.30 28.65
C ALA A 114 -46.59 -10.53 29.73
N PRO A 115 -47.56 -11.44 29.50
CA PRO A 115 -48.56 -11.80 30.51
C PRO A 115 -47.91 -12.46 31.73
N GLY A 116 -48.65 -12.54 32.84
CA GLY A 116 -48.17 -13.18 34.07
C GLY A 116 -47.78 -14.66 33.89
N GLU A 117 -48.43 -15.37 32.97
CA GLU A 117 -48.03 -16.70 32.51
C GLU A 117 -47.75 -16.63 30.99
N LEU A 118 -46.49 -16.83 30.60
CA LEU A 118 -46.05 -16.80 29.20
C LEU A 118 -45.62 -18.20 28.75
N GLN A 119 -46.26 -18.74 27.71
CA GLN A 119 -45.82 -19.98 27.05
C GLN A 119 -44.96 -19.66 25.82
N VAL A 120 -43.81 -20.33 25.69
CA VAL A 120 -42.86 -20.15 24.58
C VAL A 120 -42.36 -21.46 23.98
N GLY A 121 -42.24 -21.54 22.66
CA GLY A 121 -41.50 -22.60 21.97
C GLY A 121 -40.26 -22.01 21.31
N ILE A 122 -39.06 -22.44 21.71
CA ILE A 122 -37.80 -21.95 21.15
C ILE A 122 -37.22 -23.00 20.21
N ALA A 123 -37.11 -22.66 18.93
CA ALA A 123 -36.41 -23.46 17.94
C ALA A 123 -34.98 -22.93 17.81
N LEU A 124 -33.99 -23.79 18.04
CA LEU A 124 -32.60 -23.49 17.74
C LEU A 124 -32.31 -23.85 16.28
N ASP A 125 -31.44 -23.07 15.63
CA ASP A 125 -30.84 -23.56 14.40
C ASP A 125 -30.08 -24.85 14.73
N ALA A 126 -30.04 -25.82 13.81
CA ALA A 126 -29.17 -26.97 13.99
C ALA A 126 -27.78 -26.44 14.32
N GLU A 127 -27.21 -26.97 15.40
CA GLU A 127 -25.84 -26.68 15.83
C GLU A 127 -25.00 -26.53 14.56
N VAL A 128 -24.56 -25.30 14.25
CA VAL A 128 -23.77 -25.03 13.04
C VAL A 128 -22.57 -25.93 13.17
N GLN A 129 -22.61 -27.10 12.52
CA GLN A 129 -21.70 -28.19 12.83
C GLN A 129 -20.29 -27.66 12.58
N GLY A 130 -19.56 -27.43 13.68
CA GLY A 130 -18.16 -27.01 13.66
C GLY A 130 -17.85 -25.51 13.78
N GLY A 131 -18.80 -24.61 14.04
CA GLY A 131 -18.47 -23.18 14.25
C GLY A 131 -17.79 -22.50 13.05
N ARG A 132 -17.90 -23.11 11.87
CA ARG A 132 -17.37 -22.59 10.60
C ARG A 132 -18.35 -21.61 10.00
N SER A 133 -17.87 -20.50 9.46
CA SER A 133 -18.71 -19.52 8.76
C SER A 133 -19.27 -20.09 7.45
N GLU A 134 -20.27 -19.42 6.84
CA GLU A 134 -20.80 -19.79 5.51
C GLU A 134 -19.68 -19.93 4.48
N PHE A 135 -18.78 -18.93 4.42
CA PHE A 135 -17.57 -18.95 3.59
C PHE A 135 -16.72 -20.21 3.84
N GLU A 136 -16.39 -20.53 5.10
CA GLU A 136 -15.55 -21.69 5.42
C GLU A 136 -16.23 -23.01 5.08
N ARG A 137 -17.55 -23.13 5.28
CA ARG A 137 -18.32 -24.30 4.88
C ARG A 137 -18.32 -24.47 3.37
N LEU A 138 -18.53 -23.37 2.63
CA LEU A 138 -18.55 -23.38 1.17
C LEU A 138 -17.18 -23.75 0.60
N VAL A 139 -16.11 -23.14 1.07
CA VAL A 139 -14.74 -23.48 0.68
C VAL A 139 -14.42 -24.93 1.03
N ALA A 140 -14.71 -25.38 2.25
CA ALA A 140 -14.44 -26.76 2.66
C ALA A 140 -15.22 -27.82 1.85
N ALA A 141 -16.39 -27.46 1.32
CA ALA A 141 -17.17 -28.34 0.46
C ALA A 141 -16.67 -28.37 -0.99
N ILE A 142 -16.20 -27.24 -1.52
CA ILE A 142 -15.76 -27.10 -2.91
C ILE A 142 -14.31 -27.58 -3.10
N ASP A 143 -13.41 -27.22 -2.18
CA ASP A 143 -11.97 -27.43 -2.29
C ASP A 143 -11.57 -28.90 -2.61
N PRO A 144 -12.16 -29.93 -1.95
CA PRO A 144 -11.86 -31.33 -2.27
C PRO A 144 -12.31 -31.77 -3.67
N VAL A 145 -13.30 -31.07 -4.25
CA VAL A 145 -13.90 -31.43 -5.55
C VAL A 145 -13.15 -30.76 -6.70
N ILE A 146 -12.72 -29.50 -6.53
CA ILE A 146 -11.99 -28.75 -7.56
C ILE A 146 -10.50 -29.13 -7.63
N SER A 147 -9.95 -29.72 -6.57
CA SER A 147 -8.57 -30.20 -6.49
C SER A 147 -7.54 -29.10 -6.80
N GLU A 148 -6.97 -29.08 -8.02
CA GLU A 148 -5.92 -28.11 -8.43
C GLU A 148 -6.45 -26.97 -9.30
N VAL A 149 -7.75 -26.96 -9.63
CA VAL A 149 -8.34 -25.92 -10.49
C VAL A 149 -8.62 -24.66 -9.66
N PRO A 150 -8.05 -23.49 -10.00
CA PRO A 150 -8.34 -22.25 -9.29
C PRO A 150 -9.83 -21.87 -9.39
N LEU A 151 -10.38 -21.30 -8.31
CA LEU A 151 -11.79 -20.83 -8.28
C LEU A 151 -12.08 -19.84 -9.43
N THR A 152 -11.11 -19.02 -9.82
CA THR A 152 -11.22 -18.05 -10.91
C THR A 152 -11.34 -18.68 -12.29
N GLU A 153 -10.91 -19.94 -12.44
CA GLU A 153 -10.92 -20.69 -13.71
C GLU A 153 -12.12 -21.61 -13.90
N LEU A 154 -12.95 -21.81 -12.86
CA LEU A 154 -14.14 -22.67 -12.95
C LEU A 154 -15.07 -22.23 -14.09
N THR A 155 -15.52 -23.17 -14.91
CA THR A 155 -16.48 -22.94 -16.01
C THR A 155 -17.93 -23.11 -15.54
N ARG A 156 -18.91 -22.82 -16.42
CA ARG A 156 -20.34 -23.09 -16.12
C ARG A 156 -20.60 -24.58 -15.95
N GLU A 157 -19.94 -25.41 -16.73
CA GLU A 157 -19.99 -26.86 -16.64
C GLU A 157 -19.45 -27.32 -15.28
N ASP A 158 -18.34 -26.75 -14.81
CA ASP A 158 -17.77 -27.05 -13.49
C ASP A 158 -18.71 -26.63 -12.36
N ILE A 159 -19.34 -25.45 -12.46
CA ILE A 159 -20.36 -25.02 -11.48
C ILE A 159 -21.55 -25.97 -11.48
N ALA A 160 -22.03 -26.40 -12.66
CA ALA A 160 -23.12 -27.37 -12.76
C ALA A 160 -22.75 -28.72 -12.13
N PHE A 161 -21.49 -29.15 -12.26
CA PHE A 161 -20.96 -30.33 -11.60
C PHE A 161 -20.89 -30.15 -10.07
N LEU A 162 -20.30 -29.05 -9.59
CA LEU A 162 -20.22 -28.73 -8.16
C LEU A 162 -21.60 -28.66 -7.50
N LEU A 163 -22.63 -28.20 -8.23
CA LEU A 163 -24.00 -28.20 -7.72
C LEU A 163 -24.56 -29.60 -7.47
N ASN A 164 -24.10 -30.63 -8.19
CA ASN A 164 -24.55 -32.00 -7.93
C ASN A 164 -23.75 -32.64 -6.79
N GLU A 165 -22.47 -32.28 -6.63
CA GLU A 165 -21.58 -32.85 -5.60
C GLU A 165 -21.76 -32.19 -4.22
N VAL A 166 -22.07 -30.89 -4.18
CA VAL A 166 -22.12 -30.10 -2.93
C VAL A 166 -23.54 -29.92 -2.40
N ALA A 167 -24.59 -30.08 -3.23
CA ALA A 167 -25.96 -29.72 -2.85
C ALA A 167 -26.73 -30.76 -2.02
N ASP A 168 -26.05 -31.59 -1.23
CA ASP A 168 -26.67 -32.59 -0.33
C ASP A 168 -27.42 -31.98 0.89
N GLY A 169 -27.96 -30.75 0.76
CA GLY A 169 -29.19 -30.37 1.47
C GLY A 169 -29.19 -29.08 2.29
N GLU A 170 -28.07 -28.38 2.51
CA GLU A 170 -28.03 -27.29 3.51
C GLU A 170 -27.97 -25.85 2.97
N VAL A 171 -27.51 -25.64 1.74
CA VAL A 171 -27.32 -24.28 1.23
C VAL A 171 -28.40 -23.98 0.19
N GLN A 172 -29.35 -23.10 0.53
CA GLN A 172 -30.21 -22.50 -0.49
C GLN A 172 -29.34 -21.57 -1.35
N ASN A 173 -29.56 -21.55 -2.66
CA ASN A 173 -28.82 -20.72 -3.62
C ASN A 173 -27.30 -21.03 -3.73
N VAL A 174 -26.87 -22.29 -3.56
CA VAL A 174 -25.44 -22.71 -3.75
C VAL A 174 -24.83 -22.11 -5.01
N ARG A 175 -25.57 -22.11 -6.13
CA ARG A 175 -25.06 -21.59 -7.40
C ARG A 175 -24.63 -20.13 -7.30
N GLU A 176 -25.48 -19.29 -6.71
CA GLU A 176 -25.20 -17.87 -6.52
C GLU A 176 -23.99 -17.69 -5.60
N HIS A 177 -23.91 -18.47 -4.53
CA HIS A 177 -22.79 -18.40 -3.59
C HIS A 177 -21.46 -18.84 -4.21
N ILE A 178 -21.46 -19.87 -5.07
CA ILE A 178 -20.28 -20.28 -5.84
C ILE A 178 -19.87 -19.15 -6.79
N GLU A 179 -20.79 -18.54 -7.52
CA GLU A 179 -20.49 -17.43 -8.44
C GLU A 179 -19.92 -16.21 -7.69
N VAL A 180 -20.49 -15.86 -6.54
CA VAL A 180 -19.95 -14.80 -5.66
C VAL A 180 -18.54 -15.18 -5.19
N LEU A 181 -18.31 -16.43 -4.80
CA LEU A 181 -17.00 -16.89 -4.35
C LEU A 181 -15.95 -16.80 -5.48
N ARG A 182 -16.32 -17.13 -6.73
CA ARG A 182 -15.45 -16.96 -7.91
C ARG A 182 -15.06 -15.49 -8.12
N TRP A 183 -16.01 -14.58 -8.02
CA TRP A 183 -15.74 -13.14 -8.06
C TRP A 183 -14.84 -12.68 -6.93
N CYS A 184 -15.06 -13.17 -5.70
CA CYS A 184 -14.23 -12.85 -4.55
C CYS A 184 -12.79 -13.34 -4.73
N ALA A 185 -12.59 -14.53 -5.33
CA ALA A 185 -11.27 -15.05 -5.67
C ALA A 185 -10.59 -14.14 -6.70
N HIS A 186 -11.31 -13.75 -7.76
CA HIS A 186 -10.81 -12.84 -8.78
C HIS A 186 -10.37 -11.48 -8.20
N PHE A 187 -11.18 -10.90 -7.31
CA PHE A 187 -10.80 -9.66 -6.63
C PHE A 187 -9.67 -9.85 -5.62
N GLY A 188 -9.63 -11.00 -4.95
CA GLY A 188 -8.53 -11.37 -4.05
C GLY A 188 -7.19 -11.42 -4.78
N GLU A 189 -7.14 -12.04 -5.96
CA GLU A 189 -5.96 -12.07 -6.84
C GLU A 189 -5.58 -10.67 -7.34
N ALA A 190 -6.55 -9.93 -7.89
CA ALA A 190 -6.31 -8.61 -8.48
C ALA A 190 -5.87 -7.56 -7.46
N THR A 191 -6.41 -7.64 -6.24
CA THR A 191 -6.14 -6.67 -5.18
C THR A 191 -5.18 -7.17 -4.12
N GLY A 192 -4.81 -8.46 -4.09
CA GLY A 192 -4.02 -9.08 -3.02
C GLY A 192 -4.66 -9.03 -1.62
N LEU A 193 -5.97 -8.83 -1.53
CA LEU A 193 -6.72 -8.83 -0.26
C LEU A 193 -7.36 -10.18 0.00
N ALA A 194 -7.73 -10.41 1.26
CA ALA A 194 -8.31 -11.66 1.70
C ALA A 194 -9.70 -11.88 1.07
N MET A 195 -9.91 -13.05 0.46
CA MET A 195 -11.15 -13.40 -0.26
C MET A 195 -12.38 -13.33 0.64
N GLU A 196 -12.26 -13.69 1.92
CA GLU A 196 -13.35 -13.62 2.89
C GLU A 196 -13.86 -12.19 3.11
N ALA A 197 -13.03 -11.17 2.91
CA ALA A 197 -13.46 -9.77 3.03
C ALA A 197 -14.45 -9.41 1.91
N PHE A 198 -14.09 -9.75 0.66
CA PHE A 198 -14.97 -9.57 -0.50
C PHE A 198 -16.27 -10.38 -0.35
N TYR A 199 -16.18 -11.61 0.17
CA TYR A 199 -17.36 -12.42 0.41
C TYR A 199 -18.28 -11.77 1.45
N GLY A 200 -17.73 -11.24 2.54
CA GLY A 200 -18.48 -10.52 3.57
C GLY A 200 -19.18 -9.27 3.02
N TRP A 201 -18.48 -8.48 2.22
CA TRP A 201 -19.05 -7.31 1.54
C TRP A 201 -20.15 -7.70 0.54
N ALA A 202 -19.93 -8.75 -0.26
CA ALA A 202 -20.92 -9.26 -1.19
C ALA A 202 -22.20 -9.72 -0.48
N ARG A 203 -22.05 -10.55 0.56
CA ARG A 203 -23.19 -11.12 1.30
C ARG A 203 -23.92 -10.10 2.16
N THR A 204 -23.28 -8.99 2.52
CA THR A 204 -23.94 -7.85 3.19
C THR A 204 -24.45 -6.78 2.22
N GLY A 205 -24.34 -7.01 0.90
CA GLY A 205 -24.81 -6.09 -0.13
C GLY A 205 -24.07 -4.75 -0.13
N THR A 206 -22.79 -4.74 0.25
CA THR A 206 -21.98 -3.52 0.35
C THR A 206 -20.87 -3.54 -0.70
N PRO A 207 -20.93 -2.72 -1.78
CA PRO A 207 -22.06 -1.90 -2.21
C PRO A 207 -23.18 -2.74 -2.87
N GLU A 208 -24.34 -2.15 -3.13
CA GLU A 208 -25.50 -2.85 -3.74
C GLU A 208 -25.22 -3.45 -5.13
N LEU A 209 -24.10 -3.06 -5.75
CA LEU A 209 -23.69 -3.48 -7.09
C LEU A 209 -23.36 -4.99 -7.20
N TRP A 210 -23.11 -5.70 -6.08
CA TRP A 210 -22.84 -7.14 -6.08
C TRP A 210 -23.94 -7.97 -6.76
N GLY A 211 -25.21 -7.60 -6.58
CA GLY A 211 -26.35 -8.30 -7.19
C GLY A 211 -26.48 -8.10 -8.71
N GLN A 212 -25.63 -7.26 -9.31
CA GLN A 212 -25.62 -6.98 -10.75
C GLN A 212 -24.49 -7.71 -11.48
N LEU A 213 -23.62 -8.42 -10.76
CA LEU A 213 -22.49 -9.13 -11.36
C LEU A 213 -22.97 -10.23 -12.31
N PRO A 214 -22.54 -10.23 -13.59
CA PRO A 214 -22.81 -11.33 -14.48
C PRO A 214 -22.01 -12.57 -14.03
N PRO A 215 -22.35 -13.75 -14.55
CA PRO A 215 -21.47 -14.91 -14.44
C PRO A 215 -20.04 -14.56 -14.88
N LEU A 216 -19.05 -15.01 -14.10
CA LEU A 216 -17.63 -14.76 -14.37
C LEU A 216 -17.16 -15.56 -15.59
N ASP A 217 -17.92 -15.75 -16.66
CA ASP A 217 -17.45 -16.30 -17.93
C ASP A 217 -17.88 -15.43 -19.12
N ALA A 218 -18.74 -14.43 -18.88
CA ALA A 218 -19.19 -13.46 -19.86
C ALA A 218 -18.10 -12.39 -20.13
N GLN A 219 -17.12 -12.74 -20.98
CA GLN A 219 -15.92 -11.95 -21.33
C GLN A 219 -16.13 -10.44 -21.47
N ALA A 220 -17.15 -9.99 -22.21
CA ALA A 220 -17.36 -8.57 -22.52
C ALA A 220 -17.95 -7.75 -21.37
N ALA A 221 -18.62 -8.38 -20.40
CA ALA A 221 -19.22 -7.72 -19.24
C ALA A 221 -18.32 -7.79 -17.99
N ARG A 222 -17.28 -8.63 -18.03
CA ARG A 222 -16.38 -8.87 -16.89
C ARG A 222 -15.54 -7.64 -16.51
N SER A 223 -15.00 -6.88 -17.47
CA SER A 223 -14.07 -5.79 -17.16
C SER A 223 -14.75 -4.53 -16.59
N ASP A 224 -15.77 -4.01 -17.27
CA ASP A 224 -16.38 -2.72 -16.92
C ASP A 224 -17.11 -2.76 -15.57
N LEU A 225 -17.90 -3.82 -15.30
CA LEU A 225 -18.61 -3.91 -14.03
C LEU A 225 -17.69 -4.28 -12.86
N ALA A 226 -16.67 -5.10 -13.09
CA ALA A 226 -15.67 -5.41 -12.05
C ALA A 226 -14.88 -4.18 -11.64
N VAL A 227 -14.43 -3.38 -12.62
CA VAL A 227 -13.77 -2.08 -12.36
C VAL A 227 -14.70 -1.16 -11.60
N ARG A 228 -15.96 -0.99 -12.05
CA ARG A 228 -16.94 -0.17 -11.32
C ARG A 228 -17.19 -0.65 -9.89
N LEU A 229 -17.26 -1.96 -9.66
CA LEU A 229 -17.46 -2.51 -8.33
C LEU A 229 -16.28 -2.21 -7.41
N LEU A 230 -15.07 -2.42 -7.90
CA LEU A 230 -13.85 -2.08 -7.17
C LEU A 230 -13.78 -0.57 -6.90
N ASP A 231 -14.04 0.28 -7.88
CA ASP A 231 -14.09 1.74 -7.70
C ASP A 231 -15.13 2.14 -6.66
N THR A 232 -16.33 1.53 -6.71
CA THR A 232 -17.41 1.80 -5.75
C THR A 232 -17.02 1.34 -4.33
N LEU A 233 -16.39 0.17 -4.21
CA LEU A 233 -15.84 -0.33 -2.94
C LEU A 233 -14.76 0.61 -2.40
N ALA A 234 -13.85 1.09 -3.23
CA ALA A 234 -12.78 2.02 -2.87
C ALA A 234 -13.31 3.40 -2.47
N ALA A 235 -14.41 3.84 -3.08
CA ALA A 235 -15.10 5.07 -2.77
C ALA A 235 -16.01 4.97 -1.54
N THR A 236 -16.38 3.76 -1.12
CA THR A 236 -17.21 3.54 0.07
C THR A 236 -16.46 3.96 1.34
N GLU A 237 -17.16 4.60 2.28
CA GLU A 237 -16.54 5.07 3.52
C GLU A 237 -15.91 3.93 4.34
N GLU A 238 -14.77 4.19 4.99
CA GLU A 238 -13.99 3.15 5.70
C GLU A 238 -14.87 2.53 6.80
N GLU A 239 -15.58 3.36 7.56
CA GLU A 239 -16.49 2.94 8.63
C GLU A 239 -17.64 2.06 8.12
N ALA A 240 -18.14 2.34 6.90
CA ALA A 240 -19.20 1.55 6.30
C ALA A 240 -18.70 0.15 5.88
N LEU A 241 -17.51 0.07 5.29
CA LEU A 241 -16.85 -1.19 4.94
C LEU A 241 -16.54 -2.03 6.19
N VAL A 242 -16.04 -1.39 7.26
CA VAL A 242 -15.77 -2.06 8.54
C VAL A 242 -17.06 -2.57 9.18
N ALA A 243 -18.10 -1.73 9.23
CA ALA A 243 -19.40 -2.15 9.77
C ALA A 243 -20.01 -3.30 8.98
N ALA A 244 -19.83 -3.33 7.65
CA ALA A 244 -20.27 -4.43 6.81
C ALA A 244 -19.56 -5.75 7.16
N LEU A 245 -18.22 -5.74 7.33
CA LEU A 245 -17.48 -6.94 7.73
C LEU A 245 -17.88 -7.45 9.12
N LEU A 246 -18.04 -6.55 10.09
CA LEU A 246 -18.47 -6.95 11.44
C LEU A 246 -19.89 -7.52 11.44
N ARG A 247 -20.82 -6.96 10.66
CA ARG A 247 -22.15 -7.58 10.44
C ARG A 247 -22.03 -8.96 9.79
N ALA A 248 -21.10 -9.14 8.85
CA ALA A 248 -20.87 -10.44 8.22
C ALA A 248 -20.32 -11.48 9.21
N VAL A 249 -19.45 -11.08 10.15
CA VAL A 249 -18.99 -11.93 11.26
C VAL A 249 -20.15 -12.29 12.19
N ASP A 250 -20.94 -11.31 12.63
CA ASP A 250 -22.08 -11.53 13.54
C ASP A 250 -23.13 -12.47 12.93
N ALA A 251 -23.32 -12.38 11.61
CA ALA A 251 -24.19 -13.26 10.83
C ALA A 251 -23.53 -14.61 10.46
N SER A 252 -22.30 -14.88 10.92
CA SER A 252 -21.54 -16.11 10.61
C SER A 252 -21.35 -16.35 9.10
N LEU A 253 -21.27 -15.29 8.30
CA LEU A 253 -21.05 -15.36 6.86
C LEU A 253 -19.56 -15.58 6.54
N ILE A 254 -18.68 -14.93 7.31
CA ILE A 254 -17.22 -14.99 7.17
C ILE A 254 -16.56 -15.40 8.49
N PRO A 255 -15.29 -15.87 8.49
CA PRO A 255 -14.59 -16.23 9.71
C PRO A 255 -14.55 -15.09 10.71
N ALA A 256 -14.44 -15.42 12.00
CA ALA A 256 -14.30 -14.44 13.05
C ALA A 256 -13.10 -13.50 12.78
N MET A 257 -13.35 -12.20 12.82
CA MET A 257 -12.32 -11.16 12.76
C MET A 257 -12.67 -10.03 13.72
N ASP A 258 -11.64 -9.41 14.29
CA ASP A 258 -11.82 -8.23 15.14
C ASP A 258 -11.94 -6.94 14.31
N ALA A 259 -12.32 -5.85 15.00
CA ALA A 259 -12.46 -4.55 14.38
C ALA A 259 -11.14 -4.00 13.80
N ALA A 260 -9.98 -4.38 14.35
CA ALA A 260 -8.68 -3.92 13.87
C ALA A 260 -8.34 -4.55 12.51
N ARG A 261 -8.54 -5.87 12.36
CA ARG A 261 -8.38 -6.59 11.09
C ARG A 261 -9.37 -6.10 10.04
N ALA A 262 -10.64 -5.91 10.40
CA ALA A 262 -11.65 -5.35 9.50
C ALA A 262 -11.24 -3.96 8.99
N LYS A 263 -10.73 -3.10 9.89
CA LYS A 263 -10.22 -1.77 9.54
C LYS A 263 -9.01 -1.81 8.62
N ALA A 264 -8.08 -2.74 8.85
CA ALA A 264 -6.91 -2.94 7.99
C ALA A 264 -7.31 -3.37 6.57
N LEU A 265 -8.27 -4.29 6.44
CA LEU A 265 -8.78 -4.75 5.14
C LEU A 265 -9.51 -3.62 4.38
N ALA A 266 -10.37 -2.87 5.05
CA ALA A 266 -11.07 -1.72 4.45
C ALA A 266 -10.06 -0.65 3.97
N ARG A 267 -9.04 -0.34 4.78
CA ARG A 267 -7.98 0.59 4.37
C ARG A 267 -7.14 0.07 3.21
N GLY A 268 -6.80 -1.22 3.23
CA GLY A 268 -6.04 -1.87 2.16
C GLY A 268 -6.76 -1.79 0.81
N LEU A 269 -8.07 -2.01 0.79
CA LEU A 269 -8.93 -1.85 -0.38
C LEU A 269 -8.91 -0.42 -0.91
N ARG A 270 -9.18 0.55 -0.03
CA ARG A 270 -9.16 1.97 -0.38
C ARG A 270 -7.78 2.47 -0.78
N GLY A 271 -6.71 1.79 -0.36
CA GLY A 271 -5.32 2.14 -0.72
C GLY A 271 -4.93 1.62 -2.10
N ARG A 272 -5.23 0.35 -2.39
CA ARG A 272 -4.81 -0.31 -3.64
C ARG A 272 -5.61 0.07 -4.87
N LEU A 273 -6.88 0.44 -4.69
CA LEU A 273 -7.76 0.82 -5.80
C LEU A 273 -7.74 2.32 -6.10
N ARG A 274 -6.85 3.08 -5.45
CA ARG A 274 -6.57 4.45 -5.90
C ARG A 274 -5.83 4.33 -7.21
N ALA A 275 -6.50 4.72 -8.30
CA ALA A 275 -5.87 4.91 -9.60
C ALA A 275 -4.53 5.60 -9.39
N THR A 276 -3.44 5.00 -9.84
CA THR A 276 -2.15 5.68 -9.77
C THR A 276 -2.02 6.60 -10.96
N VAL A 277 -1.55 7.82 -10.73
CA VAL A 277 -1.21 8.78 -11.76
C VAL A 277 0.31 8.76 -11.90
N GLU A 278 0.81 8.60 -13.11
CA GLU A 278 2.21 8.89 -13.39
C GLU A 278 2.38 10.42 -13.37
N GLN A 279 3.14 10.91 -12.40
CA GLN A 279 3.40 12.34 -12.22
C GLN A 279 4.81 12.65 -12.70
N MET A 280 4.91 13.58 -13.65
CA MET A 280 6.19 14.13 -14.08
C MET A 280 6.65 15.22 -13.12
N LEU A 281 7.90 15.13 -12.66
CA LEU A 281 8.52 16.05 -11.70
C LEU A 281 9.83 16.58 -12.28
N GLN A 282 10.19 17.83 -11.99
CA GLN A 282 11.45 18.43 -12.43
C GLN A 282 12.29 18.90 -11.25
N LEU A 283 13.46 18.29 -11.06
CA LEU A 283 14.41 18.69 -10.04
C LEU A 283 15.17 19.95 -10.49
N GLN A 284 15.12 20.99 -9.66
CA GLN A 284 15.76 22.28 -9.91
C GLN A 284 16.60 22.71 -8.71
N ASP A 285 17.74 23.34 -8.99
CA ASP A 285 18.52 24.03 -7.97
C ASP A 285 17.76 25.28 -7.50
N GLU A 286 17.61 25.45 -6.19
CA GLU A 286 16.81 26.54 -5.63
C GLU A 286 17.43 27.93 -5.88
N GLY A 287 18.76 28.02 -5.88
CA GLY A 287 19.48 29.28 -6.05
C GLY A 287 19.51 29.77 -7.50
N SER A 288 19.74 28.86 -8.44
CA SER A 288 19.92 29.19 -9.86
C SER A 288 18.69 28.91 -10.73
N GLY A 289 17.78 28.04 -10.28
CA GLY A 289 16.64 27.58 -11.07
C GLY A 289 17.00 26.61 -12.19
N HIS A 290 18.27 26.22 -12.33
CA HIS A 290 18.70 25.27 -13.35
C HIS A 290 18.22 23.85 -13.04
N ALA A 291 17.90 23.12 -14.11
CA ALA A 291 17.57 21.71 -14.03
C ALA A 291 18.76 20.87 -13.52
N LEU A 292 18.47 19.96 -12.59
CA LEU A 292 19.44 19.07 -11.97
C LEU A 292 19.38 17.69 -12.63
N ALA A 293 20.21 17.50 -13.66
CA ALA A 293 20.30 16.24 -14.42
C ALA A 293 21.22 15.19 -13.76
N GLY A 294 20.88 13.91 -13.90
CA GLY A 294 21.67 12.77 -13.42
C GLY A 294 21.61 12.52 -11.90
N TYR A 295 20.62 13.09 -11.21
CA TYR A 295 20.41 12.86 -9.78
C TYR A 295 19.48 11.67 -9.58
N THR A 296 19.84 10.79 -8.65
CA THR A 296 18.99 9.70 -8.17
C THR A 296 18.00 10.24 -7.14
N VAL A 297 16.71 10.07 -7.41
CA VAL A 297 15.62 10.54 -6.55
C VAL A 297 14.83 9.34 -6.04
N ALA A 298 14.95 9.03 -4.75
CA ALA A 298 14.09 8.05 -4.10
C ALA A 298 12.85 8.76 -3.54
N THR A 299 11.66 8.28 -3.89
CA THR A 299 10.40 8.96 -3.55
C THR A 299 9.61 8.15 -2.54
N ARG A 300 9.04 8.81 -1.53
CA ARG A 300 8.19 8.19 -0.51
C ARG A 300 6.93 9.00 -0.25
N LEU A 301 5.85 8.33 0.17
CA LEU A 301 4.70 9.01 0.76
C LEU A 301 5.06 9.52 2.16
N SER A 302 4.75 10.77 2.48
CA SER A 302 5.04 11.37 3.81
C SER A 302 4.09 10.89 4.93
N ALA A 303 3.19 9.94 4.66
CA ALA A 303 2.32 9.36 5.67
C ALA A 303 3.12 8.57 6.73
N ALA A 304 2.54 8.34 7.91
CA ALA A 304 3.21 7.74 9.07
C ALA A 304 3.92 6.38 8.80
N GLU A 305 3.52 5.67 7.75
CA GLU A 305 4.09 4.37 7.36
C GLU A 305 5.12 4.46 6.21
N GLY A 306 5.34 5.64 5.62
CA GLY A 306 6.50 5.90 4.73
C GLY A 306 6.62 4.99 3.51
N HIS A 307 5.53 4.76 2.77
CA HIS A 307 5.54 3.85 1.61
C HIS A 307 6.53 4.32 0.53
N ASP A 308 7.41 3.42 0.11
CA ASP A 308 8.39 3.67 -0.94
C ASP A 308 7.70 3.60 -2.31
N LEU A 309 7.80 4.68 -3.08
CA LEU A 309 7.24 4.80 -4.43
C LEU A 309 8.27 4.49 -5.52
N GLY A 310 9.48 4.09 -5.13
CA GLY A 310 10.56 3.73 -6.03
C GLY A 310 11.64 4.80 -6.13
N THR A 311 12.57 4.56 -7.05
CA THR A 311 13.72 5.42 -7.30
C THR A 311 13.84 5.64 -8.80
N ASP A 312 14.08 6.88 -9.19
CA ASP A 312 14.31 7.27 -10.60
C ASP A 312 15.56 8.15 -10.71
N VAL A 313 16.06 8.36 -11.93
CA VAL A 313 17.20 9.23 -12.22
C VAL A 313 16.77 10.36 -13.13
N THR A 314 17.06 11.60 -12.75
CA THR A 314 16.67 12.76 -13.54
C THR A 314 17.36 12.81 -14.90
N ASP A 315 16.60 13.12 -15.95
CA ASP A 315 17.09 13.27 -17.31
C ASP A 315 17.89 14.57 -17.52
N GLY A 316 18.28 14.87 -18.77
CA GLY A 316 19.02 16.09 -19.12
C GLY A 316 18.28 17.40 -18.82
N ALA A 317 16.95 17.36 -18.71
CA ALA A 317 16.10 18.47 -18.31
C ALA A 317 15.76 18.44 -16.81
N GLY A 318 16.38 17.56 -16.02
CA GLY A 318 16.11 17.39 -14.60
C GLY A 318 14.77 16.69 -14.32
N VAL A 319 14.13 16.13 -15.34
CA VAL A 319 12.79 15.53 -15.24
C VAL A 319 12.89 14.05 -14.87
N PHE A 320 11.97 13.58 -14.04
CA PHE A 320 11.81 12.17 -13.65
C PHE A 320 10.32 11.87 -13.44
N SER A 321 9.93 10.59 -13.46
CA SER A 321 8.54 10.18 -13.25
C SER A 321 8.34 9.42 -11.95
N VAL A 322 7.18 9.58 -11.34
CA VAL A 322 6.78 8.80 -10.17
C VAL A 322 5.32 8.40 -10.27
N THR A 323 5.04 7.14 -9.96
CA THR A 323 3.68 6.63 -9.87
C THR A 323 3.11 6.99 -8.49
N VAL A 324 2.21 7.97 -8.44
CA VAL A 324 1.57 8.42 -7.20
C VAL A 324 0.12 7.96 -7.14
N PRO A 325 -0.42 7.61 -5.96
CA PRO A 325 -1.84 7.36 -5.84
C PRO A 325 -2.62 8.65 -6.16
N ALA A 326 -3.67 8.54 -6.98
CA ALA A 326 -4.61 9.62 -7.23
C ALA A 326 -5.16 10.10 -5.89
N ALA A 327 -5.17 11.42 -5.71
CA ALA A 327 -5.57 11.99 -4.45
C ALA A 327 -7.09 11.82 -4.22
N THR A 328 -7.45 11.41 -3.01
CA THR A 328 -8.85 11.05 -2.64
C THR A 328 -9.42 11.92 -1.51
N GLY A 329 -8.70 12.97 -1.10
CA GLY A 329 -9.19 13.96 -0.14
C GLY A 329 -9.93 15.11 -0.82
N PRO A 330 -10.72 15.91 -0.07
CA PRO A 330 -11.40 17.10 -0.59
C PRO A 330 -10.44 18.13 -1.20
N GLU A 331 -9.17 18.13 -0.78
CA GLU A 331 -8.13 18.99 -1.35
C GLU A 331 -7.43 18.36 -2.57
N GLY A 332 -7.56 17.04 -2.76
CA GLY A 332 -6.93 16.35 -3.88
C GLY A 332 -5.40 16.42 -3.88
N THR A 333 -4.76 16.47 -2.70
CA THR A 333 -3.30 16.53 -2.57
C THR A 333 -2.69 15.27 -1.96
N THR A 334 -1.42 15.00 -2.32
CA THR A 334 -0.57 13.93 -1.81
C THR A 334 0.75 14.54 -1.34
N ALA A 335 1.16 14.25 -0.10
CA ALA A 335 2.44 14.67 0.45
C ALA A 335 3.53 13.62 0.16
N LEU A 336 4.62 14.07 -0.45
CA LEU A 336 5.76 13.28 -0.86
C LEU A 336 7.04 13.77 -0.17
N THR A 337 7.95 12.84 0.08
CA THR A 337 9.31 13.11 0.51
C THR A 337 10.27 12.51 -0.50
N PHE A 338 11.20 13.32 -0.99
CA PHE A 338 12.22 12.95 -1.94
C PHE A 338 13.56 12.90 -1.24
N ARG A 339 14.29 11.79 -1.39
CA ARG A 339 15.67 11.65 -0.95
C ARG A 339 16.56 11.67 -2.18
N ILE A 340 17.31 12.76 -2.33
CA ILE A 340 18.07 13.10 -3.53
C ILE A 340 19.54 12.80 -3.29
N ARG A 341 20.15 12.06 -4.22
CA ARG A 341 21.58 11.77 -4.28
C ARG A 341 22.10 12.11 -5.66
N GLY A 342 23.34 12.56 -5.75
CA GLY A 342 23.95 12.87 -7.03
C GLY A 342 25.34 13.46 -6.86
N ASP A 343 25.91 13.88 -7.98
CA ASP A 343 27.20 14.53 -8.04
C ASP A 343 27.25 15.73 -7.09
N GLY A 344 28.31 15.80 -6.28
CA GLY A 344 28.48 16.84 -5.26
C GLY A 344 27.75 16.60 -3.93
N ILE A 345 26.68 15.81 -3.89
CA ILE A 345 25.94 15.55 -2.64
C ILE A 345 26.63 14.41 -1.85
N ALA A 346 27.42 14.76 -0.84
CA ALA A 346 28.02 13.76 0.07
C ALA A 346 26.95 13.03 0.89
N ASP A 347 25.99 13.78 1.46
CA ASP A 347 24.87 13.26 2.23
C ASP A 347 23.55 13.56 1.55
N ALA A 348 22.71 12.54 1.37
CA ALA A 348 21.44 12.68 0.66
C ALA A 348 20.59 13.82 1.22
N VAL A 349 20.07 14.68 0.35
CA VAL A 349 19.21 15.80 0.71
C VAL A 349 17.76 15.33 0.71
N GLU A 350 17.00 15.63 1.75
CA GLU A 350 15.57 15.30 1.83
C GLU A 350 14.70 16.55 1.63
N VAL A 351 13.73 16.46 0.71
CA VAL A 351 12.80 17.55 0.37
C VAL A 351 11.37 17.05 0.43
N GLY A 352 10.47 17.82 1.03
CA GLY A 352 9.04 17.53 1.07
C GLY A 352 8.26 18.34 0.03
N LEU A 353 7.28 17.73 -0.63
CA LEU A 353 6.35 18.41 -1.54
C LEU A 353 4.94 17.91 -1.32
N THR A 354 3.98 18.82 -1.24
CA THR A 354 2.55 18.49 -1.33
C THR A 354 2.08 18.83 -2.74
N LEU A 355 1.69 17.82 -3.53
CA LEU A 355 1.24 18.00 -4.90
C LEU A 355 -0.18 17.48 -5.12
N ARG A 356 -0.89 18.09 -6.05
CA ARG A 356 -2.14 17.57 -6.60
C ARG A 356 -1.77 16.78 -7.86
N PRO A 357 -1.93 15.45 -7.90
CA PRO A 357 -1.52 14.66 -9.06
C PRO A 357 -2.23 15.14 -10.33
N ASP A 358 -1.44 15.46 -11.34
CA ASP A 358 -1.87 15.90 -12.67
C ASP A 358 -0.91 15.28 -13.70
N ALA A 359 -1.43 14.34 -14.48
CA ALA A 359 -0.65 13.57 -15.45
C ALA A 359 0.00 14.45 -16.53
N ASP A 360 -0.58 15.62 -16.82
CA ASP A 360 -0.16 16.49 -17.92
C ASP A 360 0.80 17.60 -17.47
N ALA A 361 0.99 17.79 -16.16
CA ALA A 361 1.80 18.86 -15.61
C ALA A 361 3.18 18.38 -15.13
N VAL A 362 4.24 19.11 -15.46
CA VAL A 362 5.57 18.90 -14.86
C VAL A 362 5.68 19.80 -13.62
N VAL A 363 5.79 19.20 -12.43
CA VAL A 363 5.86 19.96 -11.17
C VAL A 363 7.31 20.17 -10.74
N PRO A 364 7.77 21.42 -10.53
CA PRO A 364 9.14 21.68 -10.13
C PRO A 364 9.37 21.37 -8.65
N ILE A 365 10.47 20.68 -8.34
CA ILE A 365 11.01 20.44 -7.00
C ILE A 365 12.28 21.26 -6.87
N ARG A 366 12.26 22.25 -5.98
CA ARG A 366 13.42 23.09 -5.71
C ARG A 366 14.22 22.52 -4.55
N VAL A 367 15.52 22.38 -4.76
CA VAL A 367 16.44 21.80 -3.79
C VAL A 367 17.58 22.78 -3.59
N THR A 368 17.86 23.16 -2.35
CA THR A 368 19.14 23.79 -2.02
C THR A 368 20.20 22.70 -1.97
N LEU A 369 21.03 22.62 -3.02
CA LEU A 369 22.22 21.79 -2.98
C LEU A 369 23.29 22.49 -2.14
N PRO A 370 24.05 21.75 -1.31
CA PRO A 370 25.30 22.32 -0.79
C PRO A 370 26.13 22.79 -1.98
N ALA A 371 26.79 23.95 -1.87
CA ALA A 371 27.66 24.44 -2.94
C ALA A 371 28.80 23.45 -3.13
N THR A 372 28.67 22.58 -4.13
CA THR A 372 29.56 21.43 -4.31
C THR A 372 30.30 21.58 -5.61
N GLY A 373 31.60 21.80 -5.48
CA GLY A 373 32.52 21.92 -6.60
C GLY A 373 33.45 23.11 -6.43
N THR A 374 34.65 22.96 -6.96
CA THR A 374 35.63 24.03 -6.98
C THR A 374 35.16 25.07 -7.99
N THR A 375 34.93 26.30 -7.53
CA THR A 375 34.53 27.38 -8.43
C THR A 375 35.73 27.80 -9.28
N LEU A 376 35.49 28.30 -10.49
CA LEU A 376 36.58 28.83 -11.32
C LEU A 376 37.27 30.04 -10.66
N GLY A 377 36.57 30.74 -9.77
CA GLY A 377 37.12 31.81 -8.94
C GLY A 377 38.18 31.34 -7.94
N GLU A 378 37.97 30.18 -7.30
CA GLU A 378 38.94 29.57 -6.38
C GLU A 378 40.22 29.13 -7.10
N LEU A 379 40.09 28.66 -8.35
CA LEU A 379 41.21 28.23 -9.18
C LEU A 379 42.10 29.38 -9.67
N ARG A 380 41.70 30.64 -9.52
CA ARG A 380 42.54 31.80 -9.88
C ARG A 380 43.87 31.84 -9.14
N GLN A 381 43.94 31.18 -7.98
CA GLN A 381 45.16 31.10 -7.19
C GLN A 381 46.13 30.02 -7.68
N ASP A 382 45.76 29.19 -8.67
CA ASP A 382 46.70 28.23 -9.26
C ASP A 382 47.67 28.97 -10.21
N PRO A 383 48.99 29.00 -9.90
CA PRO A 383 49.98 29.69 -10.72
C PRO A 383 50.12 29.12 -12.14
N ASN A 384 49.65 27.89 -12.37
CA ASN A 384 49.63 27.24 -13.67
C ASN A 384 48.35 27.52 -14.47
N LEU A 385 47.36 28.18 -13.85
CA LEU A 385 46.11 28.62 -14.45
C LEU A 385 46.08 30.15 -14.51
N SER A 386 46.61 30.72 -15.58
CA SER A 386 46.52 32.16 -15.86
C SER A 386 45.09 32.55 -16.29
N LEU A 387 44.12 32.48 -15.37
CA LEU A 387 42.72 32.86 -15.60
C LEU A 387 42.52 34.34 -15.31
N SER A 388 42.36 35.14 -16.37
CA SER A 388 42.00 36.56 -16.22
C SER A 388 40.52 36.71 -15.84
N GLU A 389 40.15 37.84 -15.23
CA GLU A 389 38.75 38.17 -14.92
C GLU A 389 37.87 38.08 -16.17
N ALA A 390 38.37 38.58 -17.30
CA ALA A 390 37.65 38.57 -18.57
C ALA A 390 37.33 37.15 -19.07
N VAL A 391 38.21 36.18 -18.82
CA VAL A 391 37.97 34.77 -19.17
C VAL A 391 36.88 34.18 -18.26
N LEU A 392 36.91 34.46 -16.96
CA LEU A 392 35.88 33.99 -16.02
C LEU A 392 34.50 34.54 -16.35
N VAL A 393 34.42 35.85 -16.64
CA VAL A 393 33.18 36.49 -17.08
C VAL A 393 32.69 35.89 -18.40
N THR A 394 33.58 35.68 -19.38
CA THR A 394 33.20 35.02 -20.65
C THR A 394 32.68 33.60 -20.41
N LEU A 395 33.35 32.79 -19.58
CA LEU A 395 32.91 31.43 -19.25
C LEU A 395 31.55 31.44 -18.54
N ALA A 396 31.35 32.33 -17.56
CA ALA A 396 30.11 32.43 -16.81
C ALA A 396 28.94 32.95 -17.66
N ASP A 397 29.12 34.05 -18.40
CA ASP A 397 28.02 34.76 -19.06
C ASP A 397 27.71 34.21 -20.45
N LYS A 398 28.73 33.85 -21.24
CA LYS A 398 28.55 33.37 -22.61
C LYS A 398 28.34 31.86 -22.68
N HIS A 399 28.96 31.12 -21.77
CA HIS A 399 28.99 29.66 -21.82
C HIS A 399 28.26 28.97 -20.67
N ASP A 400 27.83 29.72 -19.65
CA ASP A 400 27.20 29.22 -18.44
C ASP A 400 28.09 28.19 -17.71
N ILE A 401 29.36 28.56 -17.50
CA ILE A 401 30.38 27.74 -16.83
C ILE A 401 30.93 28.53 -15.66
N ARG A 402 30.63 28.09 -14.43
CA ARG A 402 31.06 28.74 -13.18
C ARG A 402 31.93 27.84 -12.29
N SER A 403 31.90 26.54 -12.54
CA SER A 403 32.62 25.51 -11.77
C SER A 403 33.31 24.48 -12.65
N LEU A 404 34.17 23.67 -12.05
CA LEU A 404 34.74 22.49 -12.71
C LEU A 404 33.67 21.47 -13.13
N ALA A 405 32.61 21.28 -12.33
CA ALA A 405 31.49 20.41 -12.68
C ALA A 405 30.78 20.86 -13.98
N ASP A 406 30.62 22.18 -14.19
CA ASP A 406 30.02 22.72 -15.41
C ASP A 406 30.86 22.40 -16.65
N ILE A 407 32.20 22.47 -16.53
CA ILE A 407 33.13 22.08 -17.61
C ILE A 407 32.87 20.63 -18.03
N ARG A 408 32.73 19.70 -17.07
CA ARG A 408 32.43 18.30 -17.37
C ARG A 408 31.08 18.15 -18.07
N ARG A 409 30.06 18.88 -17.60
CA ARG A 409 28.71 18.85 -18.18
C ARG A 409 28.70 19.32 -19.63
N LYS A 410 29.56 20.29 -19.98
CA LYS A 410 29.76 20.75 -21.36
C LYS A 410 30.68 19.84 -22.20
N GLY A 411 31.18 18.75 -21.63
CA GLY A 411 32.06 17.78 -22.31
C GLY A 411 33.52 18.23 -22.43
N GLY A 412 33.94 19.21 -21.62
CA GLY A 412 35.28 19.80 -21.62
C GLY A 412 35.39 21.06 -22.49
N LEU A 413 36.22 22.00 -22.06
CA LEU A 413 36.52 23.26 -22.75
C LEU A 413 37.25 23.03 -24.07
N PHE A 414 38.06 21.97 -24.20
CA PHE A 414 38.79 21.71 -25.44
C PHE A 414 37.88 21.42 -26.64
N ARG A 415 36.63 20.99 -26.40
CA ARG A 415 35.64 20.71 -27.46
C ARG A 415 34.77 21.90 -27.81
N MET A 416 34.84 22.96 -27.00
CA MET A 416 34.07 24.17 -27.23
C MET A 416 34.74 25.03 -28.30
N GLU A 417 33.94 25.88 -28.95
CA GLU A 417 34.52 26.96 -29.77
C GLU A 417 35.51 27.75 -28.93
N ALA A 418 36.63 28.16 -29.52
CA ALA A 418 37.74 28.77 -28.81
C ALA A 418 37.23 29.89 -27.89
N VAL A 419 37.45 29.72 -26.58
CA VAL A 419 37.07 30.73 -25.58
C VAL A 419 38.07 31.86 -25.68
N ASP A 420 37.60 33.03 -26.12
CA ASP A 420 38.42 34.21 -26.31
C ASP A 420 39.24 34.53 -25.04
N GLY A 421 40.55 34.64 -25.20
CA GLY A 421 41.48 34.94 -24.10
C GLY A 421 41.90 33.73 -23.24
N LEU A 422 41.35 32.53 -23.46
CA LEU A 422 41.81 31.31 -22.78
C LEU A 422 42.85 30.57 -23.61
N ALA A 423 44.09 30.51 -23.09
CA ALA A 423 45.17 29.79 -23.77
C ALA A 423 44.89 28.27 -23.82
N PRO A 424 45.21 27.56 -24.92
CA PRO A 424 44.95 26.12 -25.04
C PRO A 424 45.54 25.23 -23.92
N PRO A 425 46.74 25.53 -23.35
CA PRO A 425 47.24 24.79 -22.19
C PRO A 425 46.37 24.98 -20.93
N ALA A 426 45.83 26.18 -20.70
CA ALA A 426 44.96 26.47 -19.58
C ALA A 426 43.61 25.75 -19.72
N ALA A 427 43.04 25.72 -20.93
CA ALA A 427 41.83 24.94 -21.23
C ALA A 427 42.03 23.44 -20.94
N ARG A 428 43.14 22.85 -21.41
CA ARG A 428 43.47 21.44 -21.11
C ARG A 428 43.69 21.16 -19.62
N ARG A 429 44.26 22.12 -18.89
CA ARG A 429 44.44 22.01 -17.43
C ARG A 429 43.10 22.06 -16.70
N LEU A 430 42.21 22.97 -17.10
CA LEU A 430 40.85 23.01 -16.57
C LEU A 430 40.08 21.71 -16.84
N ASP A 431 40.19 21.15 -18.04
CA ASP A 431 39.59 19.85 -18.37
C ASP A 431 40.15 18.71 -17.49
N ALA A 432 41.46 18.73 -17.24
CA ALA A 432 42.09 17.75 -16.35
C ALA A 432 41.61 17.89 -14.90
N LEU A 433 41.57 19.10 -14.36
CA LEU A 433 41.06 19.35 -13.00
C LEU A 433 39.57 18.97 -12.90
N ALA A 434 38.78 19.31 -13.91
CA ALA A 434 37.38 18.93 -13.97
C ALA A 434 37.19 17.42 -13.93
N ASP A 435 37.97 16.65 -14.71
CA ASP A 435 37.90 15.19 -14.65
C ASP A 435 38.35 14.63 -13.29
N LEU A 436 39.40 15.19 -12.68
CA LEU A 436 39.96 14.74 -11.41
C LEU A 436 39.09 15.08 -10.19
N GLU A 437 38.24 16.10 -10.27
CA GLU A 437 37.27 16.47 -9.21
C GLU A 437 36.33 15.30 -8.85
N ARG A 438 36.13 14.36 -9.77
CA ARG A 438 35.35 13.12 -9.56
C ARG A 438 35.93 12.22 -8.47
N LEU A 439 37.25 12.30 -8.26
CA LEU A 439 37.98 11.45 -7.30
C LEU A 439 38.48 12.26 -6.09
N ALA A 440 39.00 13.46 -6.35
CA ALA A 440 39.64 14.30 -5.35
C ALA A 440 38.76 15.52 -5.07
N GLY A 441 38.16 15.58 -3.88
CA GLY A 441 37.31 16.72 -3.48
C GLY A 441 38.10 17.99 -3.12
N ALA A 442 39.41 17.88 -2.85
CA ALA A 442 40.25 19.02 -2.47
C ALA A 442 41.00 19.60 -3.70
N PRO A 443 40.93 20.93 -3.94
CA PRO A 443 41.63 21.59 -5.04
C PRO A 443 43.14 21.33 -5.08
N ASP A 444 43.79 21.28 -3.91
CA ASP A 444 45.23 21.00 -3.81
C ASP A 444 45.58 19.58 -4.26
N GLU A 445 44.74 18.61 -3.94
CA GLU A 445 44.91 17.20 -4.31
C GLU A 445 44.77 17.03 -5.83
N MET A 446 43.76 17.67 -6.44
CA MET A 446 43.59 17.68 -7.90
C MET A 446 44.79 18.29 -8.64
N ARG A 447 45.33 19.41 -8.13
CA ARG A 447 46.51 20.06 -8.70
C ARG A 447 47.73 19.16 -8.66
N LYS A 448 47.99 18.51 -7.52
CA LYS A 448 49.07 17.53 -7.35
C LYS A 448 48.97 16.36 -8.34
N LEU A 449 47.77 15.82 -8.55
CA LEU A 449 47.51 14.75 -9.53
C LEU A 449 47.82 15.22 -10.96
N ALA A 450 47.28 16.37 -11.35
CA ALA A 450 47.50 16.96 -12.67
C ALA A 450 48.99 17.26 -12.93
N ASP A 451 49.69 17.86 -11.97
CA ASP A 451 51.11 18.21 -12.05
C ASP A 451 52.00 16.96 -12.16
N SER A 452 51.58 15.87 -11.52
CA SER A 452 52.24 14.56 -11.58
C SER A 452 51.92 13.76 -12.85
N ARG A 453 51.34 14.42 -13.87
CA ARG A 453 50.94 13.86 -15.17
C ARG A 453 49.76 12.88 -15.11
N TYR A 454 49.01 12.80 -14.01
CA TYR A 454 47.77 12.04 -13.93
C TYR A 454 46.58 12.96 -14.21
N ALA A 455 46.45 13.38 -15.46
CA ALA A 455 45.49 14.41 -15.88
C ALA A 455 44.05 13.91 -16.09
N SER A 456 43.74 12.65 -15.75
CA SER A 456 42.40 12.08 -15.84
C SER A 456 42.24 10.83 -14.97
N VAL A 457 41.01 10.51 -14.58
CA VAL A 457 40.61 9.28 -13.87
C VAL A 457 41.08 8.04 -14.63
N GLN A 458 40.87 8.01 -15.95
CA GLN A 458 41.31 6.89 -16.80
C GLN A 458 42.83 6.70 -16.72
N LYS A 459 43.61 7.77 -16.74
CA LYS A 459 45.07 7.69 -16.67
C LYS A 459 45.58 7.18 -15.32
N ILE A 460 44.83 7.46 -14.25
CA ILE A 460 45.09 6.87 -12.92
C ILE A 460 44.79 5.36 -12.97
N ALA A 461 43.63 4.97 -13.49
CA ALA A 461 43.21 3.57 -13.58
C ALA A 461 44.14 2.70 -14.45
N GLU A 462 44.62 3.23 -15.57
CA GLU A 462 45.56 2.54 -16.47
C GLU A 462 46.98 2.39 -15.89
N SER A 463 47.31 3.16 -14.85
CA SER A 463 48.62 3.10 -14.24
C SER A 463 48.73 1.95 -13.23
N ALA A 464 49.89 1.30 -13.19
CA ALA A 464 50.17 0.29 -12.18
C ALA A 464 50.08 0.91 -10.78
N ARG A 465 49.38 0.25 -9.86
CA ARG A 465 49.09 0.79 -8.52
C ARG A 465 50.34 1.17 -7.75
N ASP A 466 51.37 0.33 -7.78
CA ASP A 466 52.67 0.57 -7.14
C ASP A 466 53.35 1.83 -7.68
N ARG A 467 53.32 2.03 -9.00
CA ARG A 467 53.84 3.23 -9.67
C ARG A 467 53.05 4.48 -9.30
N PHE A 468 51.72 4.40 -9.30
CA PHE A 468 50.85 5.53 -8.93
C PHE A 468 51.10 5.96 -7.48
N VAL A 469 50.98 5.02 -6.54
CA VAL A 469 51.17 5.27 -5.11
C VAL A 469 52.59 5.78 -4.84
N GLY A 470 53.61 5.18 -5.47
CA GLY A 470 55.00 5.65 -5.34
C GLY A 470 55.21 7.07 -5.85
N THR A 471 54.53 7.48 -6.92
CA THR A 471 54.61 8.85 -7.45
C THR A 471 53.87 9.84 -6.53
N MET A 472 52.69 9.49 -6.04
CA MET A 472 51.87 10.39 -5.21
C MET A 472 52.43 10.59 -3.80
N THR A 473 53.18 9.61 -3.30
CA THR A 473 53.80 9.62 -1.97
C THR A 473 55.22 10.17 -1.97
N ALA A 474 55.75 10.55 -3.14
CA ALA A 474 57.02 11.24 -3.25
C ALA A 474 56.99 12.55 -2.45
N ALA A 475 58.13 12.92 -1.85
CA ALA A 475 58.22 14.02 -0.88
C ALA A 475 57.79 15.38 -1.45
N ASP A 476 57.87 15.55 -2.77
CA ASP A 476 57.46 16.75 -3.51
C ASP A 476 55.95 16.81 -3.80
N VAL A 477 55.25 15.68 -3.83
CA VAL A 477 53.79 15.62 -4.03
C VAL A 477 53.05 15.62 -2.69
N GLY A 478 53.49 14.78 -1.75
CA GLY A 478 52.99 14.78 -0.37
C GLY A 478 51.51 14.38 -0.23
N ILE A 479 51.04 13.38 -0.99
CA ILE A 479 49.78 12.67 -0.69
C ILE A 479 50.17 11.41 0.11
N ASP A 480 49.48 11.12 1.20
CA ASP A 480 49.81 9.93 2.00
C ASP A 480 49.47 8.62 1.28
N VAL A 481 50.10 7.51 1.72
CA VAL A 481 50.00 6.20 1.07
C VAL A 481 48.56 5.66 1.07
N ALA A 482 47.80 5.91 2.14
CA ALA A 482 46.44 5.42 2.30
C ALA A 482 45.50 6.15 1.33
N ARG A 483 45.59 7.48 1.27
CA ARG A 483 44.81 8.31 0.37
C ARG A 483 45.16 8.06 -1.10
N ALA A 484 46.44 7.95 -1.45
CA ALA A 484 46.86 7.60 -2.80
C ALA A 484 46.34 6.20 -3.21
N THR A 485 46.34 5.24 -2.27
CA THR A 485 45.73 3.92 -2.51
C THR A 485 44.24 4.03 -2.79
N GLU A 486 43.51 4.81 -1.99
CA GLU A 486 42.07 5.02 -2.13
C GLU A 486 41.72 5.63 -3.49
N LEU A 487 42.43 6.69 -3.90
CA LEU A 487 42.25 7.34 -5.20
C LEU A 487 42.43 6.36 -6.37
N HIS A 488 43.46 5.50 -6.31
CA HIS A 488 43.72 4.51 -7.36
C HIS A 488 42.58 3.49 -7.46
N ILE A 489 42.15 2.95 -6.32
CA ILE A 489 41.04 1.98 -6.26
C ILE A 489 39.75 2.61 -6.81
N ALA A 490 39.43 3.84 -6.38
CA ALA A 490 38.26 4.57 -6.86
C ALA A 490 38.32 4.81 -8.38
N ALA A 491 39.49 5.19 -8.91
CA ALA A 491 39.68 5.39 -10.34
C ALA A 491 39.48 4.11 -11.16
N VAL A 492 40.02 2.98 -10.69
CA VAL A 492 39.86 1.67 -11.32
C VAL A 492 38.39 1.26 -11.31
N ALA A 493 37.73 1.33 -10.15
CA ALA A 493 36.32 0.97 -10.01
C ALA A 493 35.41 1.81 -10.93
N GLN A 494 35.62 3.13 -10.98
CA GLN A 494 34.86 4.02 -11.86
C GLN A 494 35.09 3.71 -13.34
N THR A 495 36.33 3.45 -13.74
CA THR A 495 36.68 3.13 -15.13
C THR A 495 36.10 1.77 -15.56
N GLU A 496 36.16 0.75 -14.69
CA GLU A 496 35.57 -0.56 -14.95
C GLU A 496 34.04 -0.50 -15.07
N MET A 497 33.37 0.25 -14.19
CA MET A 497 31.92 0.46 -14.25
C MET A 497 31.50 1.10 -15.59
N LEU A 498 32.20 2.17 -16.01
CA LEU A 498 31.93 2.81 -17.30
C LEU A 498 32.15 1.85 -18.47
N ASN A 499 33.22 1.06 -18.44
CA ASN A 499 33.49 0.05 -19.47
C ASN A 499 32.38 -1.02 -19.54
N GLN A 500 31.84 -1.45 -18.40
CA GLN A 500 30.71 -2.39 -18.36
C GLN A 500 29.43 -1.78 -18.94
N ILE A 501 29.12 -0.53 -18.60
CA ILE A 501 27.97 0.19 -19.16
C ILE A 501 28.10 0.30 -20.68
N PHE A 502 29.28 0.72 -21.18
CA PHE A 502 29.51 0.82 -22.62
C PHE A 502 29.48 -0.54 -23.33
N ALA A 503 29.96 -1.61 -22.69
CA ALA A 503 29.86 -2.96 -23.23
C ALA A 503 28.39 -3.43 -23.32
N GLY A 504 27.56 -3.10 -22.32
CA GLY A 504 26.13 -3.37 -22.34
C GLY A 504 25.41 -2.63 -23.46
N ILE A 505 25.65 -1.31 -23.58
CA ILE A 505 25.11 -0.49 -24.67
C ILE A 505 25.55 -1.05 -26.04
N ALA A 506 26.82 -1.41 -26.20
CA ALA A 506 27.32 -1.99 -27.45
C ALA A 506 26.68 -3.35 -27.78
N ALA A 507 26.39 -4.18 -26.78
CA ALA A 507 25.68 -5.44 -26.96
C ALA A 507 24.24 -5.22 -27.45
N GLU A 508 23.51 -4.28 -26.84
CA GLU A 508 22.15 -3.90 -27.26
C GLU A 508 22.11 -3.41 -28.72
N TYR A 509 23.10 -2.60 -29.13
CA TYR A 509 23.25 -2.18 -30.53
C TYR A 509 23.53 -3.37 -31.47
N GLY A 510 24.31 -4.36 -31.01
CA GLY A 510 24.60 -5.58 -31.77
C GLY A 510 23.36 -6.42 -32.05
N ASP A 511 22.41 -6.43 -31.11
CA ASP A 511 21.16 -7.17 -31.19
C ASP A 511 20.04 -6.41 -31.95
N GLY A 512 20.36 -5.23 -32.50
CA GLY A 512 19.42 -4.44 -33.32
C GLY A 512 18.40 -3.64 -32.51
N ALA A 513 18.59 -3.49 -31.19
CA ALA A 513 17.79 -2.57 -30.41
C ALA A 513 18.05 -1.13 -30.89
N GLN A 514 16.99 -0.41 -31.27
CA GLN A 514 17.11 1.02 -31.46
C GLN A 514 17.16 1.69 -30.09
N PRO A 515 18.13 2.59 -29.84
CA PRO A 515 18.16 3.34 -28.59
C PRO A 515 16.84 4.08 -28.43
N LEU A 516 16.33 4.12 -27.19
CA LEU A 516 15.20 4.98 -26.83
C LEU A 516 15.51 6.38 -27.37
N SER A 517 14.68 6.85 -28.29
CA SER A 517 14.89 8.09 -29.04
C SER A 517 14.70 9.30 -28.14
N GLY A 518 15.67 9.56 -27.28
CA GLY A 518 15.89 10.86 -26.66
C GLY A 518 17.02 11.56 -27.41
N ASP A 519 16.83 12.82 -27.78
CA ASP A 519 17.82 13.70 -28.41
C ASP A 519 19.16 13.85 -27.62
N ALA A 520 19.30 13.18 -26.48
CA ALA A 520 20.41 13.31 -25.54
C ALA A 520 21.69 12.54 -25.91
N LEU A 521 21.66 11.59 -26.87
CA LEU A 521 22.85 10.83 -27.28
C LEU A 521 23.08 10.93 -28.80
N LYS A 522 23.53 12.11 -29.27
CA LYS A 522 24.14 12.21 -30.59
C LYS A 522 25.41 11.34 -30.62
N LEU A 523 25.33 10.21 -31.33
CA LEU A 523 26.36 9.18 -31.50
C LEU A 523 27.70 9.68 -32.07
N ASP A 524 27.75 10.87 -32.66
CA ASP A 524 28.98 11.51 -33.13
C ASP A 524 30.04 11.69 -32.00
N ASN A 525 29.60 11.61 -30.73
CA ASN A 525 30.46 11.71 -29.55
C ASN A 525 31.14 10.39 -29.13
N LEU A 526 30.68 9.23 -29.61
CA LEU A 526 31.16 7.91 -29.16
C LEU A 526 32.21 7.28 -30.09
N THR A 527 32.23 7.65 -31.37
CA THR A 527 33.17 7.09 -32.37
C THR A 527 34.63 7.44 -32.12
N ALA A 528 34.93 8.48 -31.33
CA ALA A 528 36.30 8.85 -30.98
C ALA A 528 36.96 7.92 -29.94
N PHE A 529 36.19 7.12 -29.18
CA PHE A 529 36.73 6.24 -28.14
C PHE A 529 37.15 4.86 -28.63
N SER A 530 36.69 4.39 -29.81
CA SER A 530 36.95 3.00 -30.26
C SER A 530 38.18 2.81 -31.17
N VAL A 531 38.94 3.86 -31.49
CA VAL A 531 40.12 3.73 -32.37
C VAL A 531 41.41 4.14 -31.65
N ARG A 532 41.93 3.21 -30.83
CA ARG A 532 43.36 2.90 -30.61
C ARG A 532 43.46 1.73 -29.64
N ARG A 533 43.41 0.51 -30.20
CA ARG A 533 44.17 -0.63 -29.66
C ARG A 533 45.54 -0.63 -30.31
#